data_AF-A0A533XPG4-F1
#
_entry.id   AF-A0A533XPG4-F1
#
_cell.length_a   1.000
_cell.length_b   1.000
_cell.length_c   1.000
_cell.angle_alpha   90.00
_cell.angle_beta   90.00
_cell.angle_gamma   90.00
#
_symmetry.space_group_name_H-M   'P 1'
#
loop_
_entity.id
_entity.type
_entity.pdbx_description
1 polymer ?
#
loop_
_entity_poly.entity_id
_entity_poly.type
_entity_poly.pdbx_seq_one_letter_code
_entity_poly.pdbx_strand_id
1 'polypeptide(L)'
;MTSIARRALLLVPRSLVTQLMALYDYPHPLQRGRIIRGYDRQHAARTARMCAAVATALGHGTERVRQYQIACLLHDLGRAGLDRQLF
;
A
#
# COMPACT_ATOMS: atom_id res chain seq x y z
N MET A 1 -25.29 18.25 4.08
CA MET A 1 -24.19 17.55 3.39
C MET A 1 -22.85 18.00 3.97
N THR A 2 -22.42 17.41 5.08
CA THR A 2 -21.13 17.70 5.71
C THR A 2 -20.03 16.95 4.97
N SER A 3 -19.52 17.56 3.90
CA SER A 3 -18.31 17.14 3.19
C SER A 3 -17.08 17.44 4.06
N ILE A 4 -16.94 16.68 5.15
CA ILE A 4 -15.64 16.48 5.75
C ILE A 4 -14.90 15.67 4.70
N ALA A 5 -13.90 16.28 4.07
CA ALA A 5 -12.78 15.56 3.50
C ALA A 5 -12.23 14.67 4.62
N ARG A 6 -12.84 13.49 4.82
CA ARG A 6 -12.42 12.48 5.76
C ARG A 6 -11.00 12.20 5.29
N ARG A 7 -10.02 12.72 6.03
CA ARG A 7 -8.60 12.44 5.76
C ARG A 7 -8.53 10.96 5.49
N ALA A 8 -8.01 10.60 4.32
CA ALA A 8 -7.90 9.24 3.87
C ALA A 8 -6.91 8.51 4.78
N LEU A 9 -7.39 8.08 5.94
CA LEU A 9 -6.59 7.50 7.01
C LEU A 9 -6.36 6.02 6.72
N LEU A 10 -5.18 5.55 7.06
CA LEU A 10 -4.94 4.13 7.19
C LEU A 10 -5.61 3.68 8.50
N LEU A 11 -6.63 2.83 8.39
CA LEU A 11 -7.28 2.15 9.52
C LEU A 11 -6.41 0.99 10.04
N VAL A 12 -5.47 0.53 9.22
CA VAL A 12 -4.45 -0.45 9.59
C VAL A 12 -3.35 0.20 10.47
N PRO A 13 -2.83 -0.53 11.48
CA PRO A 13 -1.75 -0.01 12.31
C PRO A 13 -0.51 0.36 11.50
N ARG A 14 0.19 1.43 11.90
CA ARG A 14 1.43 1.87 11.24
C ARG A 14 2.50 0.78 11.23
N SER A 15 2.60 -0.03 12.28
CA SER A 15 3.52 -1.17 12.36
C SER A 15 3.26 -2.19 11.26
N LEU A 16 2.00 -2.54 11.02
CA LEU A 16 1.61 -3.44 9.94
C LEU A 16 1.97 -2.85 8.58
N VAL A 17 1.67 -1.58 8.35
CA VAL A 17 2.05 -0.89 7.09
C VAL A 17 3.56 -0.96 6.87
N THR A 18 4.37 -0.66 7.89
CA THR A 18 5.84 -0.76 7.79
C THR A 18 6.29 -2.18 7.43
N GLN A 19 5.73 -3.20 8.08
CA GLN A 19 6.07 -4.60 7.80
C GLN A 19 5.67 -5.01 6.38
N LEU A 20 4.48 -4.65 5.92
CA LEU A 20 4.03 -4.96 4.56
C LEU A 20 4.86 -4.22 3.50
N MET A 21 5.23 -2.96 3.76
CA MET A 21 6.08 -2.21 2.85
C MET A 21 7.49 -2.81 2.77
N ALA A 22 8.00 -3.43 3.84
CA ALA A 22 9.29 -4.12 3.83
C ALA A 22 9.34 -5.24 2.75
N LEU A 23 8.21 -5.92 2.49
CA LEU A 23 8.12 -6.99 1.48
C LEU A 23 8.42 -6.52 0.04
N TYR A 24 8.33 -5.21 -0.23
CA TYR A 24 8.67 -4.65 -1.53
C TYR A 24 10.18 -4.44 -1.73
N ASP A 25 11.01 -4.61 -0.69
CA ASP A 25 12.48 -4.65 -0.89
C ASP A 25 12.85 -5.96 -1.58
N TYR A 26 13.72 -5.87 -2.58
CA TYR A 26 14.16 -7.02 -3.36
C TYR A 26 15.69 -7.13 -3.38
N PRO A 27 16.28 -8.33 -3.18
CA PRO A 27 17.72 -8.50 -3.27
C PRO A 27 18.21 -8.23 -4.69
N HIS A 28 19.31 -7.49 -4.83
CA HIS A 28 19.86 -7.19 -6.15
C HIS A 28 20.35 -8.49 -6.82
N PRO A 29 19.88 -8.84 -8.04
CA PRO A 29 20.13 -10.14 -8.65
C PRO A 29 21.61 -10.41 -8.95
N LEU A 30 22.37 -9.33 -9.21
CA LEU A 30 23.80 -9.41 -9.55
C LEU A 30 24.76 -8.99 -8.43
N GLN A 31 24.28 -8.31 -7.38
CA GLN A 31 25.15 -7.66 -6.37
C GLN A 31 24.76 -8.19 -4.99
N ARG A 32 25.52 -9.18 -4.50
CA ARG A 32 25.26 -9.81 -3.19
C ARG A 32 25.24 -8.76 -2.08
N GLY A 33 24.25 -8.87 -1.19
CA GLY A 33 24.08 -7.97 -0.05
C GLY A 33 23.47 -6.60 -0.38
N ARG A 34 23.30 -6.26 -1.66
CA ARG A 34 22.61 -5.02 -2.05
C ARG A 34 21.10 -5.26 -2.13
N ILE A 35 20.33 -4.33 -1.57
CA ILE A 35 18.86 -4.33 -1.63
C ILE A 35 18.40 -3.23 -2.59
N ILE A 36 17.50 -3.58 -3.50
CA ILE A 36 16.73 -2.64 -4.31
C ILE A 36 15.49 -2.26 -3.50
N ARG A 37 15.34 -0.97 -3.22
CA ARG A 37 14.14 -0.47 -2.55
C ARG A 37 12.95 -0.52 -3.49
N GLY A 38 11.88 -1.18 -3.07
CA GLY A 38 10.65 -1.22 -3.84
C GLY A 38 10.10 0.16 -4.13
N TYR A 39 10.03 0.52 -5.40
CA TYR A 39 9.58 1.85 -5.84
C TYR A 39 8.07 2.03 -5.63
N ASP A 40 7.29 0.95 -5.66
CA ASP A 40 5.83 0.96 -5.54
C ASP A 40 5.29 1.12 -4.11
N ARG A 41 6.14 1.15 -3.08
CA ARG A 41 5.71 1.32 -1.68
C ARG A 41 4.84 2.55 -1.47
N GLN A 42 5.29 3.68 -2.00
CA GLN A 42 4.55 4.93 -1.87
C GLN A 42 3.25 4.90 -2.67
N HIS A 43 3.25 4.22 -3.82
CA HIS A 43 2.05 4.00 -4.62
C HIS A 43 1.03 3.18 -3.82
N ALA A 44 1.40 1.99 -3.35
CA ALA A 44 0.53 1.11 -2.57
C ALA A 44 -0.07 1.81 -1.33
N ALA A 45 0.75 2.59 -0.59
CA ALA A 45 0.28 3.35 0.58
C ALA A 45 -0.67 4.51 0.23
N ARG A 46 -0.54 5.14 -0.95
CA ARG A 46 -1.53 6.12 -1.43
C ARG A 46 -2.82 5.43 -1.86
N THR A 47 -2.72 4.33 -2.60
CA THR A 47 -3.86 3.54 -3.06
C THR A 47 -4.70 3.03 -1.89
N ALA A 48 -4.08 2.50 -0.83
CA ALA A 48 -4.79 2.06 0.37
C ALA A 48 -5.53 3.21 1.10
N ARG A 49 -4.96 4.42 1.11
CA ARG A 49 -5.64 5.60 1.67
C ARG A 49 -6.86 5.97 0.83
N MET A 50 -6.68 6.10 -0.48
CA MET A 50 -7.77 6.42 -1.42
C MET A 50 -8.89 5.38 -1.36
N CYS A 51 -8.53 4.10 -1.31
CA CYS A 51 -9.47 2.99 -1.16
C CYS A 51 -10.33 3.15 0.10
N ALA A 52 -9.73 3.46 1.25
CA ALA A 52 -10.52 3.68 2.46
C ALA A 52 -11.47 4.87 2.36
N ALA A 53 -11.04 5.98 1.76
CA ALA A 53 -11.91 7.12 1.54
C ALA A 53 -13.12 6.76 0.67
N VAL A 54 -12.89 6.09 -0.47
CA VAL A 54 -13.95 5.65 -1.38
C VAL A 54 -14.87 4.62 -0.73
N ALA A 55 -14.32 3.55 -0.16
CA ALA A 55 -15.11 2.49 0.45
C ALA A 55 -15.95 3.00 1.64
N THR A 56 -15.41 3.94 2.41
CA THR A 56 -16.15 4.59 3.49
C THR A 56 -17.30 5.46 2.95
N ALA A 57 -17.06 6.21 1.86
CA ALA A 57 -18.09 7.02 1.21
C ALA A 57 -19.21 6.18 0.59
N LEU A 58 -18.90 4.95 0.15
CA LEU A 58 -19.88 3.96 -0.33
C LEU A 58 -20.60 3.20 0.79
N GLY A 59 -20.34 3.52 2.06
CA GLY A 59 -21.04 2.92 3.20
C GLY A 59 -20.54 1.54 3.62
N HIS A 60 -19.33 1.13 3.20
CA HIS A 60 -18.75 -0.12 3.68
C HIS A 60 -18.36 -0.03 5.17
N GLY A 61 -18.61 -1.12 5.91
CA GLY A 61 -18.24 -1.23 7.32
C GLY A 61 -16.72 -1.27 7.55
N THR A 62 -16.29 -0.78 8.72
CA THR A 62 -14.88 -0.57 9.08
C THR A 62 -13.99 -1.79 8.88
N GLU A 63 -14.46 -2.99 9.22
CA GLU A 63 -13.66 -4.20 9.06
C GLU A 63 -13.41 -4.54 7.59
N ARG A 64 -14.43 -4.38 6.73
CA ARG A 64 -14.26 -4.56 5.29
C ARG A 64 -13.31 -3.53 4.70
N VAL A 65 -13.41 -2.27 5.15
CA VAL A 65 -12.47 -1.22 4.74
C VAL A 65 -11.04 -1.56 5.16
N ARG A 66 -10.81 -2.10 6.37
CA ARG A 66 -9.51 -2.57 6.82
C ARG A 66 -8.94 -3.65 5.87
N GLN A 67 -9.74 -4.65 5.52
CA GLN A 67 -9.32 -5.71 4.58
C GLN A 67 -8.97 -5.15 3.20
N TYR A 68 -9.77 -4.20 2.69
CA TYR A 68 -9.47 -3.52 1.43
C TYR A 68 -8.15 -2.75 1.47
N GLN A 69 -7.83 -2.09 2.59
CA GLN A 69 -6.54 -1.42 2.73
C GLN A 69 -5.38 -2.41 2.70
N ILE A 70 -5.50 -3.55 3.37
CA ILE A 70 -4.47 -4.61 3.32
C ILE A 70 -4.32 -5.12 1.89
N ALA A 71 -5.42 -5.37 1.18
CA ALA A 71 -5.39 -5.77 -0.22
C ALA A 71 -4.68 -4.72 -1.10
N CYS A 72 -5.01 -3.44 -0.95
CA CYS A 72 -4.34 -2.35 -1.67
C CYS A 72 -2.86 -2.21 -1.31
N LEU A 73 -2.44 -2.50 -0.07
CA LEU A 73 -1.03 -2.50 0.30
C LEU A 73 -0.26 -3.64 -0.37
N LEU A 74 -0.93 -4.72 -0.75
CA LEU A 74 -0.33 -5.94 -1.30
C LEU A 74 -0.54 -6.13 -2.81
N HIS A 75 -1.46 -5.39 -3.43
CA HIS A 75 -1.95 -5.69 -4.78
C HIS A 75 -0.86 -5.76 -5.85
N ASP A 76 0.19 -4.95 -5.69
CA ASP A 76 1.31 -4.84 -6.63
C ASP A 76 2.59 -5.50 -6.09
N LEU A 77 2.51 -6.34 -5.05
CA LEU A 77 3.69 -6.97 -4.46
C LEU A 77 4.48 -7.82 -5.47
N GLY A 78 3.80 -8.43 -6.45
CA GLY A 78 4.43 -9.18 -7.54
C GLY A 78 5.33 -8.34 -8.45
N ARG A 79 5.26 -7.00 -8.36
CA ARG A 79 6.13 -6.08 -9.09
C ARG A 79 7.43 -5.75 -8.34
N ALA A 80 7.63 -6.30 -7.14
CA ALA A 80 8.85 -6.07 -6.37
C ALA A 80 10.09 -6.52 -7.16
N GLY A 81 11.06 -5.62 -7.30
CA GLY A 81 12.30 -5.89 -8.05
C GLY A 81 12.17 -5.75 -9.57
N LEU A 82 11.00 -5.42 -10.12
CA LEU A 82 10.88 -5.07 -11.53
C LEU A 82 11.60 -3.75 -11.83
N ASP A 83 12.02 -3.61 -13.08
CA ASP A 83 12.67 -2.40 -13.56
C ASP A 83 11.69 -1.23 -13.55
N ARG A 84 12.07 -0.16 -12.85
CA ARG A 84 11.29 1.07 -12.69
C ARG A 84 11.13 1.87 -14.00
N GLN A 85 11.92 1.59 -15.04
CA GLN A 85 11.72 2.22 -16.36
C GLN A 85 10.63 1.52 -17.16
N LEU A 86 10.41 0.23 -16.89
CA LEU A 86 9.36 -0.56 -17.53
C LEU A 86 7.99 -0.41 -16.85
N PHE A 87 7.94 0.21 -15.66
CA PHE A 87 6.81 0.15 -14.71
C PHE A 87 6.68 1.37 -13.80
#